data_AF-A0A969X2U2-F1
#
_entry.id   AF-A0A969X2U2-F1
#
_cell.length_a   1.000
_cell.length_b   1.000
_cell.length_c   1.000
_cell.angle_alpha   90.00
_cell.angle_beta   90.00
_cell.angle_gamma   90.00
#
_symmetry.space_group_name_H-M   'P 1'
#
loop_
_entity.id
_entity.type
_entity.pdbx_description
1 polymer ?
#
loop_
_entity_poly.entity_id
_entity_poly.type
_entity_poly.pdbx_seq_one_letter_code
_entity_poly.pdbx_strand_id
1 'polypeptide(L)'
;MTIKLVTSFVSSTYLWSYSYYSMCGNIISVIFIEREEAALNIHNFLVFDLIVQKESFTKAARALNFTQPAISTQIKQLENKYDVVLFERNNNGVQLTEAGKIFHHYSLKILDLYNEMEVKLQESGSNENNNKK
;
A
#
# COMPACT_ATOMS: atom_id res chain seq x y z
N MET A 1 -15.98 36.41 -42.74
CA MET A 1 -14.93 35.65 -43.43
C MET A 1 -13.72 36.57 -43.53
N THR A 2 -12.59 36.45 -42.85
CA THR A 2 -11.99 35.41 -42.00
C THR A 2 -10.83 36.11 -41.27
N ILE A 3 -10.97 36.39 -39.98
CA ILE A 3 -9.83 36.80 -39.13
C ILE A 3 -9.34 35.53 -38.44
N LYS A 4 -8.41 34.78 -39.04
CA LYS A 4 -7.61 33.73 -38.36
C LYS A 4 -6.30 33.48 -39.12
N LEU A 5 -5.41 34.48 -39.18
CA LEU A 5 -4.04 34.34 -39.72
C LEU A 5 -2.94 34.49 -38.66
N VAL A 6 -3.23 34.13 -37.40
CA VAL A 6 -2.21 34.08 -36.33
C VAL A 6 -1.98 32.65 -35.80
N THR A 7 -2.70 31.64 -36.29
CA THR A 7 -2.50 30.23 -35.86
C THR A 7 -1.40 29.47 -36.61
N SER A 8 -0.66 30.11 -37.52
CA SER A 8 0.33 29.39 -38.36
C SER A 8 1.68 29.12 -37.68
N PHE A 9 1.93 29.58 -36.46
CA PHE A 9 3.27 29.47 -35.85
C PHE A 9 3.38 28.48 -34.66
N VAL A 10 2.36 27.67 -34.37
CA VAL A 10 2.40 26.73 -33.23
C VAL A 10 1.98 25.29 -33.57
N SER A 11 1.93 24.88 -34.84
CA SER A 11 1.55 23.49 -35.22
C SER A 11 2.69 22.57 -35.66
N SER A 12 3.88 23.08 -35.99
CA SER A 12 4.96 22.23 -36.54
C SER A 12 5.83 21.55 -35.48
N THR A 13 5.87 22.03 -34.25
CA THR A 13 6.62 21.41 -33.15
C THR A 13 5.80 20.32 -32.43
N TYR A 14 4.46 20.45 -32.42
CA TYR A 14 3.57 19.44 -31.83
C TYR A 14 3.39 18.20 -32.71
N LEU A 15 3.56 18.31 -34.03
CA LEU A 15 3.53 17.13 -34.90
C LEU A 15 4.81 16.29 -34.78
N TRP A 16 5.96 16.91 -34.53
CA TRP A 16 7.21 16.18 -34.32
C TRP A 16 7.25 15.50 -32.95
N SER A 17 6.66 16.11 -31.90
CA SER A 17 6.49 15.43 -30.62
C SER A 17 5.52 14.25 -30.71
N TYR A 18 4.44 14.36 -31.49
CA TYR A 18 3.45 13.27 -31.62
C TYR A 18 3.99 12.07 -32.39
N SER A 19 4.79 12.30 -33.44
CA SER A 19 5.46 11.21 -34.17
C SER A 19 6.59 10.57 -33.34
N TYR A 20 7.37 11.36 -32.59
CA TYR A 20 8.42 10.85 -31.69
C TYR A 20 7.84 10.08 -30.49
N TYR A 21 6.71 10.54 -29.92
CA TYR A 21 5.93 9.81 -28.92
C TYR A 21 5.33 8.50 -29.46
N SER A 22 5.10 8.40 -30.77
CA SER A 22 4.54 7.20 -31.40
C SER A 22 5.60 6.21 -31.89
N MET A 23 6.89 6.59 -31.95
CA MET A 23 7.99 5.73 -32.41
C MET A 23 8.98 5.28 -31.32
N CYS A 24 9.01 5.92 -30.15
CA CYS A 24 9.74 5.41 -28.99
C CYS A 24 8.79 4.65 -28.08
N GLY A 25 8.76 3.33 -28.21
CA GLY A 25 8.00 2.45 -27.33
C GLY A 25 8.40 2.62 -25.87
N ASN A 26 7.50 3.17 -25.07
CA ASN A 26 7.32 2.81 -23.67
C ASN A 26 5.86 3.07 -23.28
N ILE A 27 5.09 1.99 -23.28
CA ILE A 27 3.69 1.91 -22.86
C ILE A 27 3.63 2.00 -21.32
N ILE A 28 4.04 3.12 -20.72
CA ILE A 28 3.78 3.42 -19.31
C ILE A 28 3.63 4.94 -19.11
N SER A 29 2.70 5.58 -19.80
CA SER A 29 2.16 6.87 -19.29
C SER A 29 0.65 7.04 -19.44
N VAL A 30 -0.05 6.09 -20.09
CA VAL A 30 -1.51 6.14 -20.28
C VAL A 30 -2.23 5.12 -19.37
N ILE A 31 -1.70 4.92 -18.16
CA ILE A 31 -2.44 4.33 -17.05
C ILE A 31 -2.49 5.38 -15.95
N PHE A 32 -3.23 6.46 -16.21
CA PHE A 32 -3.84 7.24 -15.13
C PHE A 32 -5.19 6.57 -14.84
N ILE A 33 -5.13 5.32 -14.37
CA ILE A 33 -6.28 4.65 -13.77
C ILE A 33 -6.36 5.17 -12.35
N GLU A 34 -7.55 5.66 -11.99
CA GLU A 34 -7.92 6.11 -10.65
C GLU A 34 -7.16 5.32 -9.59
N ARG A 35 -6.23 6.03 -8.93
CA ARG A 35 -5.43 5.49 -7.85
C ARG A 35 -6.39 5.26 -6.70
N GLU A 36 -7.03 4.09 -6.68
CA GLU A 36 -7.71 3.56 -5.50
C GLU A 36 -6.70 3.73 -4.36
N GLU A 37 -6.97 4.63 -3.42
CA GLU A 37 -6.07 4.85 -2.31
C GLU A 37 -5.82 3.47 -1.70
N ALA A 38 -4.56 3.05 -1.58
CA ALA A 38 -4.23 1.81 -0.91
C ALA A 38 -4.84 1.88 0.50
N ALA A 39 -6.01 1.27 0.64
CA ALA A 39 -6.78 1.33 1.86
C ALA A 39 -6.00 0.55 2.90
N LEU A 40 -5.87 1.15 4.08
CA LEU A 40 -5.23 0.46 5.18
C LEU A 40 -6.12 -0.71 5.59
N ASN A 41 -5.68 -1.93 5.35
CA ASN A 41 -6.41 -3.15 5.69
C ASN A 41 -5.84 -3.74 6.99
N ILE A 42 -6.65 -4.51 7.74
CA ILE A 42 -6.20 -5.25 8.93
C ILE A 42 -4.95 -6.09 8.66
N HIS A 43 -4.84 -6.66 7.46
CA HIS A 43 -3.68 -7.44 7.04
C HIS A 43 -2.37 -6.65 7.04
N ASN A 44 -2.41 -5.34 6.78
CA ASN A 44 -1.21 -4.50 6.78
C ASN A 44 -0.60 -4.41 8.19
N PHE A 45 -1.44 -4.36 9.22
CA PHE A 45 -0.99 -4.36 10.62
C PHE A 45 -0.38 -5.71 11.01
N LEU A 46 -0.99 -6.82 10.59
CA LEU A 46 -0.45 -8.17 10.82
C LEU A 46 0.92 -8.36 10.14
N VAL A 47 1.04 -7.94 8.87
CA VAL A 47 2.31 -8.01 8.13
C VAL A 47 3.37 -7.17 8.82
N PHE A 48 3.02 -5.95 9.22
CA PHE A 48 3.93 -5.05 9.90
C PHE A 48 4.45 -5.65 11.21
N ASP A 49 3.54 -6.09 12.08
CA ASP A 49 3.89 -6.67 13.37
C ASP A 49 4.76 -7.92 13.21
N LEU A 50 4.47 -8.76 12.22
CA LEU A 50 5.26 -9.95 11.97
C LEU A 50 6.67 -9.65 11.44
N ILE A 51 6.83 -8.58 10.65
CA ILE A 51 8.16 -8.13 10.22
C ILE A 51 8.99 -7.68 11.43
N VAL A 52 8.36 -6.98 12.39
CA VAL A 52 9.00 -6.57 13.65
C VAL A 52 9.41 -7.80 14.45
N GLN A 53 8.50 -8.76 14.66
CA GLN A 53 8.77 -9.97 15.44
C GLN A 53 9.87 -10.87 14.82
N LYS A 54 9.97 -10.91 13.49
CA LYS A 54 10.93 -11.78 12.79
C LYS A 54 12.22 -11.07 12.38
N GLU A 55 12.28 -9.75 12.55
CA GLU A 55 13.36 -8.86 12.11
C GLU A 55 13.77 -9.10 10.64
N SER A 56 12.84 -9.59 9.82
CA SER A 56 13.13 -10.08 8.48
C SER A 56 11.86 -10.19 7.64
N PHE A 57 11.87 -9.47 6.50
CA PHE A 57 10.83 -9.59 5.48
C PHE A 57 10.67 -11.03 5.01
N THR A 58 11.76 -11.73 4.69
CA THR A 58 11.67 -13.10 4.15
C THR A 58 11.06 -14.08 5.16
N LYS A 59 11.43 -13.98 6.44
CA LYS A 59 10.86 -14.84 7.49
C LYS A 59 9.38 -14.51 7.74
N ALA A 60 9.02 -13.23 7.76
CA ALA A 60 7.63 -12.79 7.92
C ALA A 60 6.75 -13.24 6.75
N ALA A 61 7.23 -13.09 5.50
CA ALA A 61 6.50 -13.52 4.31
C ALA A 61 6.17 -15.01 4.36
N ARG A 62 7.16 -15.85 4.72
CA ARG A 62 6.97 -17.29 4.87
C ARG A 62 5.94 -17.64 5.94
N ALA A 63 5.96 -16.93 7.07
CA ALA A 63 5.04 -17.18 8.17
C ALA A 63 3.58 -16.82 7.83
N LEU A 64 3.34 -15.90 6.89
CA LEU A 64 1.99 -15.58 6.39
C LEU A 64 1.63 -16.30 5.08
N ASN A 65 2.50 -17.19 4.57
CA ASN A 65 2.36 -17.80 3.24
C ASN A 65 2.28 -16.79 2.08
N PHE A 66 2.95 -15.64 2.23
CA PHE A 66 3.11 -14.65 1.16
C PHE A 66 4.49 -14.76 0.49
N THR A 67 4.60 -14.16 -0.68
CA THR A 67 5.89 -13.91 -1.31
C THR A 67 6.55 -12.68 -0.69
N GLN A 68 7.88 -12.68 -0.59
CA GLN A 68 8.62 -11.52 -0.09
C GLN A 68 8.37 -10.24 -0.92
N PRO A 69 8.27 -10.28 -2.26
CA PRO A 69 7.91 -9.11 -3.05
C PRO A 69 6.52 -8.54 -2.71
N ALA A 70 5.54 -9.38 -2.40
CA ALA A 70 4.20 -8.93 -2.04
C ALA A 70 4.22 -8.09 -0.75
N ILE A 71 4.79 -8.62 0.34
CA ILE A 71 4.85 -7.87 1.60
C ILE A 71 5.76 -6.64 1.51
N SER A 72 6.83 -6.70 0.71
CA SER A 72 7.71 -5.55 0.51
C SER A 72 7.00 -4.44 -0.26
N THR A 73 6.12 -4.79 -1.19
CA THR A 73 5.30 -3.83 -1.93
C THR A 73 4.25 -3.21 -1.01
N GLN A 74 3.60 -4.02 -0.15
CA GLN A 74 2.65 -3.52 0.84
C GLN A 74 3.28 -2.49 1.79
N ILE A 75 4.46 -2.79 2.35
CA ILE A 75 5.18 -1.84 3.20
C ILE A 75 5.57 -0.57 2.44
N LYS A 76 6.10 -0.70 1.21
CA LYS A 76 6.42 0.47 0.38
C LYS A 76 5.19 1.33 0.07
N GLN A 77 4.03 0.71 -0.13
CA GLN A 77 2.78 1.45 -0.33
C GLN A 77 2.37 2.22 0.92
N LEU A 78 2.55 1.66 2.11
CA LEU A 78 2.33 2.37 3.37
C LEU A 78 3.30 3.55 3.54
N GLU A 79 4.58 3.31 3.30
CA GLU A 79 5.64 4.33 3.34
C GLU A 79 5.31 5.48 2.37
N ASN A 80 4.94 5.16 1.13
CA ASN A 80 4.56 6.15 0.11
C ASN A 80 3.25 6.88 0.45
N LYS A 81 2.31 6.22 1.13
CA LYS A 81 1.02 6.83 1.51
C LYS A 81 1.20 7.93 2.55
N TYR A 82 2.09 7.70 3.51
CA TYR A 82 2.33 8.62 4.63
C TYR A 82 3.57 9.49 4.42
N ASP A 83 4.31 9.29 3.33
CA ASP A 83 5.59 9.95 3.04
C ASP A 83 6.61 9.79 4.18
N VAL A 84 6.72 8.56 4.69
CA VAL A 84 7.64 8.20 5.79
C VAL A 84 8.36 6.90 5.48
N VAL A 85 9.52 6.70 6.09
CA VAL A 85 10.18 5.39 6.13
C VAL A 85 9.78 4.70 7.42
N LEU A 86 9.30 3.46 7.34
CA LEU A 86 8.86 2.69 8.51
C LEU A 86 9.94 1.72 9.01
N PHE A 87 10.78 1.24 8.09
CA PHE A 87 11.84 0.29 8.39
C PHE A 87 13.20 0.72 7.85
N GLU A 88 14.22 0.62 8.68
CA GLU A 88 15.62 0.69 8.29
C GLU A 88 16.20 -0.71 8.10
N ARG A 89 17.02 -0.87 7.07
CA ARG A 89 17.72 -2.12 6.77
C ARG A 89 19.18 -1.94 7.11
N ASN A 90 19.70 -2.77 8.01
CA ASN A 90 21.11 -2.79 8.38
C ASN A 90 21.69 -4.20 8.28
N ASN A 91 22.99 -4.34 8.52
CA ASN A 91 23.68 -5.63 8.45
C ASN A 91 23.13 -6.67 9.45
N ASN A 92 22.41 -6.22 10.48
CA ASN A 92 21.85 -7.07 11.53
C ASN A 92 20.37 -7.41 11.30
N GLY A 93 19.74 -6.88 10.24
CA GLY A 93 18.35 -7.17 9.90
C GLY A 93 17.52 -5.91 9.66
N VAL A 94 16.28 -5.95 10.13
CA VAL A 94 15.28 -4.90 9.95
C VAL A 94 15.00 -4.23 11.29
N GLN A 95 15.05 -2.90 11.33
CA GLN A 95 14.77 -2.10 12.52
C GLN A 95 13.68 -1.05 12.24
N LEU A 96 12.97 -0.65 13.28
CA LEU A 96 11.95 0.39 13.19
C LEU A 96 12.58 1.79 13.24
N THR A 97 12.13 2.66 12.34
CA THR A 97 12.35 4.11 12.48
C THR A 97 11.46 4.70 13.57
N GLU A 98 11.59 5.98 13.89
CA GLU A 98 10.64 6.67 14.78
C GLU A 98 9.19 6.62 14.26
N ALA A 99 8.99 6.81 12.95
CA ALA A 99 7.67 6.65 12.32
C ALA A 99 7.19 5.20 12.40
N GLY A 100 8.09 4.23 12.23
CA GLY A 100 7.82 2.80 12.40
C GLY A 100 7.38 2.44 13.81
N LYS A 101 8.01 3.02 14.85
CA LYS A 101 7.61 2.83 16.25
C LYS A 101 6.22 3.37 16.54
N ILE A 102 5.89 4.56 16.01
CA ILE A 102 4.55 5.13 16.12
C ILE A 102 3.53 4.20 15.46
N PHE A 103 3.80 3.77 14.22
CA PHE A 103 2.92 2.86 13.49
C PHE A 103 2.73 1.54 14.25
N HIS A 104 3.81 0.95 14.77
CA HIS A 104 3.77 -0.31 15.53
C HIS A 104 2.90 -0.19 16.78
N HIS A 105 3.08 0.87 17.56
CA HIS A 105 2.31 1.11 18.78
C HIS A 105 0.80 1.17 18.52
N TYR A 106 0.38 1.86 17.46
CA TYR A 106 -1.04 1.90 17.08
C TYR A 106 -1.52 0.61 16.43
N SER A 107 -0.66 -0.06 15.65
CA SER A 107 -0.94 -1.36 15.04
C SER A 107 -1.34 -2.40 16.10
N LEU A 108 -0.59 -2.49 17.20
CA LEU A 108 -0.90 -3.42 18.30
C LEU A 108 -2.27 -3.13 18.90
N LYS A 109 -2.58 -1.86 19.21
CA LYS A 109 -3.88 -1.47 19.76
C LYS A 109 -5.05 -1.79 18.82
N ILE A 110 -4.87 -1.58 17.52
CA ILE A 110 -5.89 -1.88 16.52
C ILE A 110 -6.14 -3.38 16.44
N LEU A 111 -5.07 -4.20 16.44
CA LEU A 111 -5.18 -5.65 16.44
C LEU A 111 -5.84 -6.18 17.71
N ASP A 112 -5.53 -5.60 18.88
CA ASP A 112 -6.16 -5.97 20.15
C ASP A 112 -7.66 -5.67 20.14
N LEU A 113 -8.05 -4.46 19.70
CA LEU A 113 -9.46 -4.07 19.58
C LEU A 113 -10.21 -4.93 18.57
N TYR A 114 -9.56 -5.28 17.45
CA TYR A 114 -10.12 -6.18 16.45
C TYR A 114 -10.39 -7.56 17.05
N ASN A 115 -9.43 -8.11 17.80
CA ASN A 115 -9.59 -9.40 18.47
C ASN A 115 -10.68 -9.36 19.54
N GLU A 116 -10.75 -8.29 20.34
CA GLU A 116 -11.79 -8.11 21.35
C GLU A 116 -13.19 -8.08 20.73
N MET A 117 -13.35 -7.38 19.60
CA MET A 117 -14.59 -7.36 18.82
C MET A 117 -14.98 -8.77 18.35
N GLU A 118 -14.05 -9.52 17.75
CA GLU A 118 -14.30 -10.90 17.28
C GLU A 118 -14.79 -11.80 18.42
N VAL A 119 -14.13 -11.74 19.59
CA VAL A 119 -14.53 -12.51 20.77
C VAL A 119 -15.95 -12.15 21.23
N LYS A 120 -16.23 -10.86 21.39
CA LYS A 120 -17.56 -10.39 21.83
C LYS A 120 -18.68 -10.79 20.87
N LEU A 121 -18.43 -10.76 19.56
CA LEU A 121 -19.40 -11.19 18.56
C LEU A 121 -19.66 -12.70 18.63
N GLN A 122 -18.61 -13.52 18.80
CA GLN A 122 -18.75 -14.97 18.96
C GLN A 122 -19.53 -15.36 20.23
N GLU A 123 -19.30 -14.64 21.33
CA GLU A 123 -20.06 -14.82 22.57
C GLU A 123 -21.54 -14.45 22.40
N SER A 124 -21.83 -13.34 21.71
CA SER A 124 -23.20 -12.90 21.46
C SER A 124 -24.01 -13.90 20.62
N GLY A 125 -23.43 -14.45 19.55
CA GLY A 125 -24.08 -15.45 18.71
C GLY A 125 -24.27 -16.81 19.40
N SER A 126 -23.42 -17.16 20.36
CA SER A 126 -23.56 -18.40 21.14
C SER A 126 -24.75 -18.35 22.12
N ASN A 127 -25.07 -17.17 22.65
CA ASN A 127 -26.19 -16.99 23.57
C ASN A 127 -27.57 -17.03 22.86
N GLU A 128 -27.66 -16.62 21.60
CA GLU A 128 -28.92 -16.68 20.83
C GLU A 128 -29.31 -18.13 20.47
N ASN A 129 -28.33 -19.01 20.21
CA ASN A 129 -28.60 -20.40 19.86
C ASN A 129 -29.04 -21.25 21.05
N ASN A 130 -28.66 -20.88 22.28
CA ASN A 130 -29.07 -21.57 23.51
C ASN A 130 -30.47 -21.17 23.99
N ASN A 131 -31.00 -20.02 23.57
CA ASN A 131 -32.35 -19.55 23.94
C ASN A 131 -33.46 -19.95 22.96
N LYS A 132 -33.11 -20.63 21.85
CA LYS A 132 -34.06 -21.14 20.85
C LYS A 132 -34.33 -22.65 20.96
N LYS A 133 -33.81 -23.31 22.01
CA LYS A 133 -33.94 -24.75 22.24
C LYS A 133 -34.66 -25.01 23.55
#